data_AF-A0A8S3JWJ9-F1
#
_entry.id   AF-A0A8S3JWJ9-F1
#
_cell.length_a   1.000
_cell.length_b   1.000
_cell.length_c   1.000
_cell.angle_alpha   90.00
_cell.angle_beta   90.00
_cell.angle_gamma   90.00
#
_symmetry.space_group_name_H-M   'P 1'
#
loop_
_entity.id
_entity.type
_entity.pdbx_description
1 polymer ?
#
loop_
_entity_poly.entity_id
_entity_poly.type
_entity_poly.pdbx_seq_one_letter_code
_entity_poly.pdbx_strand_id
1 'polypeptide(L)'
;MLEYLPSSTRATIIIVIELFWSLGSIFEYLMAMFIVPIYGWRVLTILSALPISVVAFCMYFIPESPRYYVASGRQELAEDVLKTIALTNKHSLPQGKLVDINAKDECGSIKQLFHANLKRTSCLLAF
;
A
#
# COMPACT_ATOMS: atom_id res chain seq x y z
N MET A 1 -3.38 -3.95 1.23
CA MET A 1 -2.51 -3.52 2.35
C MET A 1 -3.19 -3.65 3.72
N LEU A 2 -4.43 -3.21 3.88
CA LEU A 2 -5.18 -3.28 5.16
C LEU A 2 -5.44 -4.70 5.71
N GLU A 3 -5.29 -5.71 4.86
CA GLU A 3 -5.49 -7.13 5.18
C GLU A 3 -4.35 -7.75 6.00
N TYR A 4 -3.18 -7.10 6.04
CA TYR A 4 -1.96 -7.61 6.70
C TYR A 4 -1.69 -6.94 8.06
N LEU A 5 -2.55 -6.00 8.45
CA LEU A 5 -2.38 -5.20 9.66
C LEU A 5 -3.14 -5.84 10.83
N PRO A 6 -2.53 -5.92 12.03
CA PRO A 6 -3.24 -6.31 13.25
C PRO A 6 -4.51 -5.47 13.42
N SER A 7 -5.61 -6.10 13.77
CA SER A 7 -6.93 -5.47 13.91
C SER A 7 -6.92 -4.25 14.85
N SER A 8 -6.01 -4.23 15.83
CA SER A 8 -5.81 -3.12 16.77
C SER A 8 -5.18 -1.86 16.16
N THR A 9 -4.24 -2.00 15.21
CA THR A 9 -3.53 -0.87 14.58
C THR A 9 -4.16 -0.40 13.26
N ARG A 10 -5.03 -1.23 12.68
CA ARG A 10 -5.71 -0.93 11.41
C ARG A 10 -6.50 0.38 11.47
N ALA A 11 -7.28 0.56 12.53
CA ALA A 11 -8.09 1.77 12.71
C ALA A 11 -7.21 3.02 12.81
N THR A 12 -6.12 2.98 13.56
CA THR A 12 -5.18 4.09 13.71
C THR A 12 -4.56 4.48 12.37
N ILE A 13 -4.12 3.52 11.57
CA ILE A 13 -3.50 3.81 10.26
C ILE A 13 -4.51 4.43 9.30
N ILE A 14 -5.74 3.93 9.27
CA ILE A 14 -6.80 4.53 8.45
C ILE A 14 -7.01 5.99 8.88
N ILE A 15 -7.16 6.24 10.19
CA ILE A 15 -7.36 7.59 10.70
C ILE A 15 -6.18 8.51 10.34
N VAL A 16 -4.95 8.04 10.46
CA VAL A 16 -3.77 8.84 10.09
C VAL A 16 -3.76 9.19 8.60
N ILE A 17 -4.12 8.24 7.73
CA ILE A 17 -4.23 8.47 6.29
C ILE A 17 -5.33 9.51 5.99
N GLU A 18 -6.49 9.39 6.62
CA GLU A 18 -7.60 10.34 6.47
C GLU A 18 -7.23 11.75 6.96
N LEU A 19 -6.52 11.83 8.08
CA LEU A 19 -6.02 13.10 8.62
C LEU A 19 -5.00 13.73 7.66
N PHE A 20 -4.08 12.94 7.12
CA PHE A 20 -3.12 13.40 6.13
C PHE A 20 -3.83 13.95 4.87
N TRP A 21 -4.85 13.24 4.39
CA TRP A 21 -5.62 13.67 3.22
C TRP A 21 -6.39 14.97 3.47
N SER A 22 -6.98 15.09 4.65
CA SER A 22 -7.69 16.31 5.10
C SER A 22 -6.74 17.50 5.22
N LEU A 23 -5.57 17.32 5.83
CA LEU A 23 -4.54 18.35 5.96
C LEU A 23 -4.01 18.81 4.60
N GLY A 24 -3.72 17.87 3.70
CA GLY A 24 -3.27 18.17 2.34
C GLY A 24 -4.29 18.99 1.55
N SER A 25 -5.59 18.66 1.69
CA SER A 25 -6.66 19.39 1.02
C SER A 25 -6.81 20.83 1.52
N ILE A 26 -6.71 21.04 2.85
CA ILE A 26 -6.73 22.39 3.44
C ILE A 26 -5.54 23.20 2.95
N PHE A 27 -4.36 22.59 2.94
CA PHE A 27 -3.14 23.23 2.45
C PHE A 27 -3.25 23.66 0.98
N GLU A 28 -3.75 22.78 0.10
CA GLU A 28 -3.95 23.09 -1.31
C GLU A 28 -4.96 24.24 -1.50
N TYR A 29 -6.04 24.25 -0.73
CA TYR A 29 -7.04 25.32 -0.78
C TYR A 29 -6.45 26.68 -0.38
N LEU A 30 -5.63 26.71 0.70
CA LEU A 30 -4.94 27.91 1.12
C LEU A 30 -3.97 28.41 0.03
N MET A 31 -3.18 27.51 -0.56
CA MET A 31 -2.31 27.85 -1.67
C MET A 31 -3.09 28.42 -2.86
N ALA A 32 -4.21 27.80 -3.24
CA ALA A 32 -5.05 28.28 -4.33
C ALA A 32 -5.56 29.71 -4.07
N MET A 33 -6.01 30.00 -2.84
CA MET A 33 -6.53 31.31 -2.47
C MET A 33 -5.50 32.43 -2.62
N PHE A 34 -4.23 32.20 -2.29
CA PHE A 34 -3.18 33.23 -2.38
C PHE A 34 -2.50 33.28 -3.75
N ILE A 35 -2.28 32.14 -4.40
CA ILE A 35 -1.45 32.04 -5.61
C ILE A 35 -2.26 32.31 -6.88
N VAL A 36 -3.48 31.78 -6.98
CA VAL A 36 -4.33 31.96 -8.17
C VAL A 36 -4.58 33.43 -8.50
N PRO A 37 -4.91 34.34 -7.56
CA PRO A 37 -5.17 35.74 -7.92
C PRO A 37 -3.91 36.50 -8.38
N ILE A 38 -2.71 36.07 -7.97
CA ILE A 38 -1.45 36.79 -8.27
C ILE A 38 -0.75 36.20 -9.51
N TYR A 39 -0.66 34.87 -9.58
CA TYR A 39 0.15 34.14 -10.56
C TYR A 39 -0.66 33.22 -11.47
N GLY A 40 -1.96 33.06 -11.20
CA GLY A 40 -2.85 32.18 -11.94
C GLY A 40 -2.74 30.70 -11.56
N TRP A 41 -3.64 29.90 -12.11
CA TRP A 41 -3.75 28.46 -11.81
C TRP A 41 -2.56 27.62 -12.29
N ARG A 42 -1.84 28.07 -13.33
CA ARG A 42 -0.69 27.33 -13.88
C ARG A 42 0.43 27.17 -12.85
N VAL A 43 0.73 28.23 -12.10
CA VAL A 43 1.79 28.21 -11.08
C VAL A 43 1.37 27.32 -9.91
N LEU A 44 0.09 27.33 -9.53
CA LEU A 44 -0.45 26.42 -8.51
C LEU A 44 -0.22 24.95 -8.91
N THR A 45 -0.54 24.57 -10.16
CA THR A 45 -0.36 23.19 -10.65
C THR A 45 1.11 22.75 -10.65
N ILE A 46 2.03 23.62 -11.04
CA ILE A 46 3.47 23.31 -11.00
C ILE A 46 3.93 23.11 -9.55
N LEU A 47 3.45 23.96 -8.64
CA LEU A 47 3.83 23.92 -7.25
C LEU A 47 3.26 22.69 -6.52
N SER A 48 2.05 22.24 -6.84
CA SER A 48 1.47 21.00 -6.31
C SER A 48 2.05 19.73 -6.98
N ALA A 49 2.56 19.82 -8.21
CA ALA A 49 3.32 18.73 -8.83
C ALA A 49 4.68 18.48 -8.14
N LEU A 50 5.26 19.50 -7.50
CA LEU A 50 6.55 19.40 -6.82
C LEU A 50 6.57 18.36 -5.69
N PRO A 51 5.68 18.40 -4.68
CA PRO A 51 5.67 17.38 -3.62
C PRO A 51 5.40 15.97 -4.18
N ILE A 52 4.56 15.84 -5.21
CA ILE A 52 4.30 14.54 -5.88
C ILE A 52 5.59 14.02 -6.52
N SER A 53 6.36 14.88 -7.20
CA SER A 53 7.61 14.49 -7.85
C SER A 53 8.67 14.03 -6.83
N VAL A 54 8.75 14.69 -5.68
CA VAL A 54 9.66 14.29 -4.58
C VAL A 54 9.26 12.92 -4.04
N VAL A 55 7.97 12.68 -3.81
CA VAL A 55 7.48 11.37 -3.35
C VAL A 55 7.75 10.29 -4.39
N ALA A 56 7.51 10.56 -5.68
CA ALA A 56 7.79 9.62 -6.75
C ALA A 56 9.29 9.28 -6.84
N PHE A 57 10.16 10.29 -6.66
CA PHE A 57 11.60 10.07 -6.61
C PHE A 57 12.01 9.24 -5.39
N CYS A 58 11.46 9.53 -4.20
CA CYS A 58 11.69 8.74 -2.99
C CYS A 58 11.20 7.29 -3.16
N MET A 59 10.06 7.08 -3.80
CA MET A 59 9.50 5.75 -4.06
C MET A 59 10.43 4.88 -4.91
N TYR A 60 11.21 5.48 -5.82
CA TYR A 60 12.20 4.74 -6.61
C TYR A 60 13.30 4.08 -5.73
N PHE A 61 13.61 4.66 -4.56
CA PHE A 61 14.61 4.11 -3.64
C PHE A 61 14.04 3.11 -2.64
N ILE A 62 12.71 3.02 -2.49
CA ILE A 62 12.09 2.09 -1.56
C ILE A 62 12.16 0.69 -2.15
N PRO A 63 12.85 -0.28 -1.50
CA PRO A 63 12.91 -1.64 -1.99
C PRO A 63 11.49 -2.23 -2.01
N GLU A 64 11.19 -2.97 -3.08
CA GLU A 64 9.91 -3.67 -3.22
C GLU A 64 9.66 -4.63 -2.05
N SER A 65 8.38 -4.90 -1.77
CA SER A 65 8.03 -5.74 -0.64
C SER A 65 8.62 -7.16 -0.78
N PRO A 66 9.17 -7.78 0.29
CA PRO A 66 9.70 -9.15 0.22
C PRO A 66 8.67 -10.17 -0.32
N ARG A 67 7.38 -9.91 -0.09
CA ARG A 67 6.28 -10.72 -0.63
C ARG A 67 6.20 -10.67 -2.15
N TYR A 68 6.45 -9.51 -2.76
CA TYR A 68 6.50 -9.37 -4.21
C TYR A 68 7.62 -10.22 -4.82
N TYR A 69 8.79 -10.26 -4.17
CA TYR A 69 9.91 -11.11 -4.62
C TYR A 69 9.62 -12.61 -4.49
N VAL A 70 8.95 -13.04 -3.42
CA VAL A 70 8.48 -14.43 -3.25
C VAL A 70 7.46 -14.82 -4.33
N ALA A 71 6.47 -13.97 -4.60
CA ALA A 71 5.44 -14.21 -5.63
C ALA A 71 6.00 -14.17 -7.06
N SER A 72 7.05 -13.39 -7.29
CA SER A 72 7.72 -13.29 -8.60
C SER A 72 8.73 -14.43 -8.85
N GLY A 73 8.80 -15.43 -7.95
CA GLY A 73 9.74 -16.56 -8.05
C GLY A 73 11.20 -16.20 -7.78
N ARG A 74 11.49 -14.96 -7.36
CA ARG A 74 12.85 -14.48 -7.06
C ARG A 74 13.17 -14.63 -5.57
N GLN A 75 13.29 -15.89 -5.13
CA GLN A 75 13.47 -16.23 -3.71
C GLN A 75 14.77 -15.68 -3.11
N GLU A 76 15.86 -15.61 -3.87
CA GLU A 76 17.16 -15.07 -3.40
C GLU A 76 17.06 -13.59 -3.00
N LEU A 77 16.36 -12.77 -3.80
CA LEU A 77 16.15 -11.35 -3.49
C LEU A 77 15.23 -11.16 -2.29
N ALA A 78 14.24 -12.05 -2.11
CA ALA A 78 13.36 -12.02 -0.94
C ALA A 78 14.15 -12.30 0.35
N GLU A 79 15.08 -13.26 0.32
CA GLU A 79 15.92 -13.60 1.46
C GLU A 79 16.88 -12.47 1.86
N ASP A 80 17.47 -11.77 0.88
CA ASP A 80 18.37 -10.65 1.16
C ASP A 80 17.63 -9.41 1.73
N VAL A 81 16.44 -9.11 1.21
CA VAL A 81 15.58 -8.07 1.80
C VAL A 81 15.16 -8.47 3.22
N LEU A 82 14.81 -9.74 3.45
CA LEU A 82 14.46 -10.26 4.77
C LEU A 82 15.63 -10.18 5.76
N LYS A 83 16.86 -10.51 5.34
CA LYS A 83 18.07 -10.33 6.18
C LYS A 83 18.25 -8.86 6.56
N THR A 84 18.08 -7.95 5.62
CA THR A 84 18.20 -6.50 5.86
C THR A 84 17.16 -6.01 6.86
N ILE A 85 15.91 -6.47 6.73
CA ILE A 85 14.83 -6.14 7.66
C ILE A 85 15.07 -6.76 9.04
N ALA A 86 15.54 -8.00 9.11
CA ALA A 86 15.84 -8.70 10.36
C ALA A 86 16.96 -8.02 11.16
N LEU A 87 18.01 -7.56 10.48
CA LEU A 87 19.08 -6.75 11.06
C LEU A 87 18.54 -5.41 11.60
N THR A 88 17.68 -4.74 10.84
CA THR A 88 17.09 -3.46 11.22
C THR A 88 16.14 -3.60 12.43
N ASN A 89 15.36 -4.68 12.48
CA ASN A 89 14.41 -4.97 13.56
C ASN A 89 15.03 -5.70 14.76
N LYS A 90 16.34 -5.97 14.76
CA LYS A 90 17.06 -6.72 15.82
C LYS A 90 16.42 -8.06 16.17
N HIS A 91 15.81 -8.72 15.20
CA HIS A 91 15.12 -9.99 15.40
C HIS A 91 15.78 -11.08 14.57
N SER A 92 15.91 -12.29 15.12
CA SER A 92 16.44 -13.43 14.37
C SER A 92 15.44 -13.87 13.30
N LEU A 93 15.95 -14.19 12.11
CA LEU A 93 15.16 -14.80 11.05
C LEU A 93 14.57 -16.13 11.53
N PRO A 94 13.26 -16.37 11.37
CA PRO A 94 12.68 -17.68 11.64
C PRO A 94 13.26 -18.71 10.66
N GLN A 95 13.61 -19.90 11.16
CA GLN A 95 14.10 -21.00 10.32
C GLN A 95 12.95 -21.56 9.47
N GLY A 96 13.07 -21.46 8.15
CA GLY A 96 12.08 -22.01 7.22
C GLY A 96 12.40 -21.67 5.75
N LYS A 97 11.82 -22.43 4.82
CA LYS A 97 11.84 -22.11 3.39
C LYS A 97 10.72 -21.13 3.09
N LEU A 98 11.01 -20.04 2.38
CA LEU A 98 9.99 -19.11 1.91
C LEU A 98 9.07 -19.84 0.92
N VAL A 99 7.83 -20.06 1.31
CA VAL A 99 6.79 -20.66 0.46
C VAL A 99 5.74 -19.59 0.25
N ASP A 100 5.38 -19.35 -1.01
CA ASP A 100 4.22 -18.52 -1.31
C ASP A 100 2.95 -19.26 -0.89
N ILE A 101 2.24 -18.73 0.09
CA ILE A 101 1.01 -19.29 0.62
C ILE A 101 -0.09 -19.24 -0.47
N ASN A 102 0.01 -18.30 -1.43
CA ASN A 102 -0.98 -18.09 -2.49
C ASN A 102 -0.60 -18.75 -3.84
N ALA A 103 0.59 -19.35 -3.99
CA ALA A 103 0.96 -20.00 -5.26
C ALA A 103 0.11 -21.25 -5.57
N LYS A 104 -0.70 -21.72 -4.61
CA LYS A 104 -1.64 -22.83 -4.78
C LYS A 104 -3.07 -22.39 -5.06
N ASP A 105 -3.36 -21.10 -5.03
CA ASP A 105 -4.63 -20.57 -5.49
C ASP A 105 -4.49 -20.32 -6.99
N GLU A 106 -4.83 -21.35 -7.78
CA GLU A 106 -5.12 -21.18 -9.21
C GLU A 106 -5.98 -19.93 -9.37
N CYS A 107 -5.52 -18.94 -10.15
CA CYS A 107 -6.21 -17.69 -10.47
C CYS A 107 -7.71 -17.79 -10.21
N GLY A 108 -8.17 -17.23 -9.08
CA GLY A 108 -9.51 -17.44 -8.55
C GLY A 108 -10.56 -17.40 -9.66
N SER A 109 -11.01 -18.58 -10.07
CA SER A 109 -11.97 -18.69 -11.16
C SER A 109 -13.26 -18.06 -10.67
N ILE A 110 -13.87 -17.15 -11.43
CA ILE A 110 -15.18 -16.57 -11.09
C ILE A 110 -16.21 -17.68 -10.80
N LYS A 111 -16.02 -18.88 -11.36
CA LYS A 111 -16.82 -20.08 -11.10
C LYS A 111 -16.75 -20.57 -9.65
N GLN A 112 -15.66 -20.34 -8.92
CA GLN A 112 -15.52 -20.69 -7.49
C GLN A 112 -16.39 -19.83 -6.57
N LEU A 113 -16.74 -18.59 -6.97
CA LEU A 113 -17.69 -17.75 -6.23
C LEU A 113 -19.10 -18.35 -6.19
N PHE A 114 -19.44 -19.26 -7.12
CA PHE A 114 -20.76 -19.87 -7.25
C PHE A 114 -20.87 -21.26 -6.59
N HIS A 115 -19.82 -21.75 -5.92
CA HIS A 115 -19.93 -23.00 -5.16
C HIS A 115 -20.83 -22.84 -3.93
N ALA A 116 -21.62 -23.89 -3.67
CA ALA A 116 -22.80 -23.89 -2.79
C ALA A 116 -22.57 -23.40 -1.33
N ASN A 117 -21.33 -23.32 -0.85
CA ASN A 117 -20.99 -22.92 0.52
C ASN A 117 -20.87 -21.40 0.75
N LEU A 118 -20.79 -20.56 -0.29
CA LEU A 118 -20.60 -19.10 -0.14
C LEU A 118 -21.84 -18.27 -0.54
N LYS A 119 -22.92 -18.90 -1.01
CA LYS A 119 -24.15 -18.18 -1.43
C LYS A 119 -24.76 -17.33 -0.31
N ARG A 120 -24.65 -17.78 0.95
CA ARG A 120 -25.20 -17.06 2.12
C ARG A 120 -24.41 -15.78 2.43
N THR A 121 -23.09 -15.80 2.26
CA THR A 121 -22.24 -14.63 2.48
C THR A 121 -22.31 -13.66 1.31
N SER A 122 -22.47 -14.13 0.07
CA SER A 122 -22.65 -13.26 -1.09
C SER A 122 -23.96 -12.46 -1.07
N CYS A 123 -25.07 -13.03 -0.60
CA CYS A 123 -26.33 -12.29 -0.48
C CYS A 123 -26.29 -11.20 0.60
N LEU A 124 -25.50 -11.36 1.67
CA LEU A 124 -25.37 -10.37 2.73
C LEU A 124 -24.50 -9.15 2.33
N LEU A 125 -23.63 -9.31 1.33
CA LEU A 125 -22.81 -8.22 0.78
C LEU A 125 -23.51 -7.49 -0.38
N ALA A 126 -24.60 -8.04 -0.90
CA ALA A 126 -25.36 -7.49 -2.02
C ALA A 126 -26.53 -6.58 -1.60
N PHE A 127 -26.68 -6.31 -0.30
CA PHE A 127 -27.67 -5.41 0.28
C PHE A 127 -26.96 -4.37 1.16
#